data_AF-A0A8H4RSX4-F1
#
_entry.id   AF-A0A8H4RSX4-F1
#
_cell.length_a   1.000
_cell.length_b   1.000
_cell.length_c   1.000
_cell.angle_alpha   90.00
_cell.angle_beta   90.00
_cell.angle_gamma   90.00
#
_symmetry.space_group_name_H-M   'P 1'
#
loop_
_entity.id
_entity.type
_entity.pdbx_description
1 polymer ?
#
loop_
_entity_poly.entity_id
_entity_poly.type
_entity_poly.pdbx_seq_one_letter_code
_entity_poly.pdbx_strand_id
1 'polypeptide(L)'
;MSSTAAFIFLLSLASQSLAAPAAYDNGQWDASKYGDGAYTWKPASVASVVVPTTAPVPTSIAPAPTTVVTSSSVAATSVAPAPAPASSAPGAASSVAPAPAPASSAPGAASSVAPAPAPASSAPATSSATPAGPGRGPTRSGDGSGSGWPSVSDWIPFEQMWSLNLNLINTQCTGGIQNSAEETQAIHDGIESAAKQFKVDDRYILATIMQESKGCVRVPSTSLGVSNPGLLQDHDGDNNCSGAPVGGCSTSTINGMIVDGVNGTLQKGADGGNGLSQLITKAATLGGTSESQNVYIAARLYNSGDNSYKTGDDLSNPPDATASYCEDIANRMIGYVF
;
A
#
# COMPACT_ATOMS: atom_id res chain seq x y z
N MET A 1 3.34 2.60 -77.34
CA MET A 1 2.06 1.88 -77.55
C MET A 1 2.11 0.63 -76.68
N SER A 2 1.07 0.41 -75.88
CA SER A 2 0.93 -0.58 -74.81
C SER A 2 1.33 -2.02 -75.17
N SER A 3 1.79 -2.77 -74.16
CA SER A 3 1.25 -4.10 -73.88
C SER A 3 1.51 -4.54 -72.44
N THR A 4 0.45 -5.08 -71.85
CA THR A 4 0.22 -5.50 -70.47
C THR A 4 0.66 -6.96 -70.25
N ALA A 5 1.22 -7.29 -69.08
CA ALA A 5 1.20 -8.64 -68.48
C ALA A 5 1.57 -8.53 -66.98
N ALA A 6 0.61 -8.60 -66.05
CA ALA A 6 0.10 -9.81 -65.39
C ALA A 6 1.13 -10.44 -64.40
N PHE A 7 1.01 -10.05 -63.13
CA PHE A 7 1.71 -10.63 -61.98
C PHE A 7 1.06 -11.96 -61.58
N ILE A 8 1.86 -13.03 -61.52
CA ILE A 8 1.48 -14.35 -61.01
C ILE A 8 1.72 -14.36 -59.49
N PHE A 9 0.65 -14.60 -58.72
CA PHE A 9 0.69 -14.96 -57.30
C PHE A 9 1.02 -16.45 -57.18
N LEU A 10 2.06 -16.80 -56.42
CA LEU A 10 2.36 -18.16 -56.00
C LEU A 10 1.81 -18.39 -54.59
N LEU A 11 0.77 -19.23 -54.53
CA LEU A 11 0.14 -19.77 -53.33
C LEU A 11 1.10 -20.77 -52.64
N SER A 12 1.41 -20.56 -51.36
CA SER A 12 1.94 -21.60 -50.49
C SER A 12 0.80 -22.11 -49.60
N LEU A 13 0.39 -23.35 -49.85
CA LEU A 13 -0.52 -24.13 -49.01
C LEU A 13 0.23 -24.57 -47.75
N ALA A 14 -0.25 -24.14 -46.58
CA ALA A 14 0.00 -24.82 -45.32
C ALA A 14 -1.33 -25.28 -44.74
N SER A 15 -1.38 -26.58 -44.48
CA SER A 15 -2.53 -27.37 -44.06
C SER A 15 -3.18 -26.85 -42.78
N GLN A 16 -4.48 -26.57 -42.83
CA GLN A 16 -5.29 -26.42 -41.62
C GLN A 16 -5.64 -27.80 -41.08
N SER A 17 -5.07 -28.18 -39.94
CA SER A 17 -5.66 -29.24 -39.11
C SER A 17 -6.81 -28.62 -38.32
N LEU A 18 -8.03 -29.02 -38.66
CA LEU A 18 -9.22 -28.81 -37.86
C LEU A 18 -9.08 -29.61 -36.55
N ALA A 19 -8.60 -28.95 -35.49
CA ALA A 19 -8.88 -29.36 -34.13
C ALA A 19 -10.02 -28.45 -33.64
N ALA A 20 -11.15 -29.06 -33.28
CA ALA A 20 -12.24 -28.36 -32.62
C ALA A 20 -11.70 -27.63 -31.37
N PRO A 21 -12.20 -26.43 -31.03
CA PRO A 21 -11.85 -25.81 -29.77
C PRO A 21 -12.32 -26.74 -28.65
N ALA A 22 -11.37 -27.31 -27.91
CA ALA A 22 -11.67 -27.84 -26.60
C ALA A 22 -12.31 -26.70 -25.81
N ALA A 23 -13.52 -26.94 -25.31
CA ALA A 23 -14.18 -26.01 -24.41
C ALA A 23 -13.20 -25.68 -23.27
N TYR A 24 -12.83 -24.41 -23.19
CA TYR A 24 -12.07 -23.89 -22.06
C TYR A 24 -12.97 -24.02 -20.84
N ASP A 25 -12.62 -24.93 -19.93
CA ASP A 25 -13.03 -24.82 -18.54
C ASP A 25 -12.29 -23.60 -17.99
N ASN A 26 -12.99 -22.47 -17.98
CA ASN A 26 -12.54 -21.16 -17.56
C ASN A 26 -12.43 -21.04 -16.03
N GLY A 27 -12.10 -22.15 -15.34
CA GLY A 27 -11.57 -22.16 -13.99
C GLY A 27 -12.39 -21.30 -13.02
N GLN A 28 -13.71 -21.39 -13.12
CA GLN A 28 -14.64 -20.61 -12.31
C GLN A 28 -14.23 -20.78 -10.84
N TRP A 29 -13.68 -19.71 -10.26
CA TRP A 29 -13.13 -19.73 -8.91
C TRP A 29 -14.28 -19.93 -7.92
N ASP A 30 -14.36 -21.14 -7.38
CA ASP A 30 -15.33 -21.49 -6.35
C ASP A 30 -14.74 -21.13 -4.97
N ALA A 31 -15.12 -19.94 -4.50
CA ALA A 31 -14.74 -19.40 -3.19
C ALA A 31 -15.04 -20.35 -2.02
N SER A 32 -15.97 -21.30 -2.19
CA SER A 32 -16.40 -22.22 -1.14
C SER A 32 -15.45 -23.39 -0.89
N LYS A 33 -14.45 -23.60 -1.78
CA LYS A 33 -13.51 -24.74 -1.70
C LYS A 33 -12.22 -24.46 -0.92
N TYR A 34 -11.96 -23.21 -0.55
CA TYR A 34 -10.75 -22.82 0.18
C TYR A 34 -11.15 -22.28 1.55
N GLY A 35 -11.29 -23.20 2.51
CA GLY A 35 -11.44 -22.83 3.91
C GLY A 35 -10.22 -22.04 4.38
N ASP A 36 -10.48 -20.92 5.06
CA ASP A 36 -9.83 -20.31 6.24
C ASP A 36 -8.48 -20.84 6.76
N GLY A 37 -7.60 -21.33 5.89
CA GLY A 37 -6.29 -21.91 6.16
C GLY A 37 -5.31 -20.89 6.71
N ALA A 38 -5.45 -20.61 8.00
CA ALA A 38 -4.44 -20.33 9.01
C ALA A 38 -3.10 -19.73 8.52
N TYR A 39 -3.12 -18.54 7.93
CA TYR A 39 -1.99 -17.62 8.00
C TYR A 39 -2.42 -16.39 8.81
N THR A 40 -2.30 -16.51 10.14
CA THR A 40 -2.38 -15.35 11.03
C THR A 40 -1.07 -14.60 10.98
N TRP A 41 -0.98 -13.61 10.11
CA TRP A 41 0.12 -12.65 10.11
C TRP A 41 0.11 -11.92 11.47
N LYS A 42 1.20 -12.02 12.23
CA LYS A 42 1.36 -11.26 13.47
C LYS A 42 1.81 -9.86 13.08
N PRO A 43 1.02 -8.81 13.33
CA PRO A 43 1.50 -7.45 13.15
C PRO A 43 2.76 -7.27 13.99
N ALA A 44 3.79 -6.63 13.43
CA ALA A 44 4.86 -6.07 14.25
C ALA A 44 4.20 -5.22 15.33
N SER A 45 4.51 -5.51 16.60
CA SER A 45 3.92 -4.82 17.73
C SER A 45 4.26 -3.34 17.63
N VAL A 46 3.29 -2.52 17.21
CA VAL A 46 3.31 -1.09 17.51
C VAL A 46 3.37 -0.99 19.03
N ALA A 47 4.47 -0.42 19.54
CA ALA A 47 4.54 -0.04 20.93
C ALA A 47 3.37 0.91 21.18
N SER A 48 2.37 0.43 21.93
CA SER A 48 1.27 1.26 22.38
C SER A 48 1.87 2.44 23.14
N VAL A 49 1.76 3.63 22.56
CA VAL A 49 1.95 4.86 23.32
C VAL A 49 0.83 4.87 24.35
N VAL A 50 1.17 4.50 25.58
CA VAL A 50 0.29 4.65 26.73
C VAL A 50 0.15 6.15 26.95
N VAL A 51 -0.94 6.73 26.43
CA VAL A 51 -1.43 8.01 26.91
C VAL A 51 -2.00 7.75 28.30
N PRO A 52 -1.49 8.38 29.38
CA PRO A 52 -2.08 8.22 30.68
C PRO A 52 -3.44 8.94 30.72
N THR A 53 -4.51 8.17 30.60
CA THR A 53 -5.88 8.61 30.90
C THR A 53 -6.20 8.21 32.34
N THR A 54 -6.33 9.20 33.24
CA THR A 54 -7.49 9.42 34.11
C THR A 54 -7.15 10.40 35.25
N ALA A 55 -7.95 11.47 35.34
CA ALA A 55 -8.34 12.09 36.60
C ALA A 55 -9.88 12.09 36.65
N PRO A 56 -10.50 11.88 37.82
CA PRO A 56 -11.91 11.46 37.89
C PRO A 56 -12.92 12.60 37.77
N VAL A 57 -14.05 12.30 37.13
CA VAL A 57 -15.28 13.10 37.11
C VAL A 57 -16.13 12.74 38.34
N PRO A 58 -16.61 13.69 39.15
CA PRO A 58 -17.64 13.41 40.14
C PRO A 58 -19.05 13.54 39.54
N THR A 59 -19.83 12.46 39.64
CA THR A 59 -21.27 12.42 39.34
C THR A 59 -22.05 12.53 40.65
N SER A 60 -22.98 13.48 40.73
CA SER A 60 -24.08 13.48 41.69
C SER A 60 -25.30 14.12 41.03
N ILE A 61 -26.39 13.35 40.92
CA ILE A 61 -27.70 13.77 40.39
C ILE A 61 -28.69 13.74 41.55
N ALA A 62 -29.53 14.78 41.66
CA ALA A 62 -30.87 14.70 42.22
C ALA A 62 -31.80 15.72 41.51
N PRO A 63 -33.13 15.47 41.37
CA PRO A 63 -33.92 16.02 40.27
C PRO A 63 -34.97 17.10 40.63
N ALA A 64 -35.33 17.88 39.61
CA ALA A 64 -36.58 18.59 39.23
C ALA A 64 -37.51 19.26 40.28
N PRO A 65 -38.21 20.36 39.89
CA PRO A 65 -39.54 20.16 39.29
C PRO A 65 -39.92 21.09 38.13
N THR A 66 -40.95 20.59 37.44
CA THR A 66 -41.70 21.03 36.26
C THR A 66 -42.42 22.37 36.40
N THR A 67 -42.55 23.13 35.30
CA THR A 67 -43.80 23.86 34.99
C THR A 67 -43.96 24.13 33.49
N VAL A 68 -45.21 24.00 33.06
CA VAL A 68 -45.75 24.00 31.69
C VAL A 68 -46.10 25.43 31.27
N VAL A 69 -45.82 25.84 30.02
CA VAL A 69 -46.73 26.73 29.25
C VAL A 69 -46.61 26.47 27.74
N THR A 70 -47.79 26.46 27.12
CA THR A 70 -48.26 26.19 25.76
C THR A 70 -47.78 27.12 24.62
N SER A 71 -47.81 26.56 23.41
CA SER A 71 -47.58 27.16 22.10
C SER A 71 -48.60 28.23 21.69
N SER A 72 -48.18 29.18 20.83
CA SER A 72 -48.99 29.72 19.71
C SER A 72 -48.12 30.44 18.67
N SER A 73 -48.45 30.19 17.41
CA SER A 73 -47.85 30.72 16.17
C SER A 73 -48.42 32.08 15.75
N VAL A 74 -47.64 32.92 15.04
CA VAL A 74 -48.13 33.71 13.89
C VAL A 74 -47.01 34.16 12.94
N ALA A 75 -47.44 34.44 11.71
CA ALA A 75 -46.73 34.55 10.44
C ALA A 75 -45.77 35.73 10.23
N ALA A 76 -44.99 35.57 9.16
CA ALA A 76 -44.05 36.50 8.54
C ALA A 76 -44.67 37.76 7.95
N THR A 77 -43.90 38.87 7.90
CA THR A 77 -43.81 39.76 6.73
C THR A 77 -42.52 40.60 6.75
N SER A 78 -42.13 41.02 5.55
CA SER A 78 -40.87 41.56 5.03
C SER A 78 -40.52 43.05 5.32
N VAL A 79 -39.26 43.40 5.01
CA VAL A 79 -38.73 44.59 4.28
C VAL A 79 -37.55 45.30 5.01
N ALA A 80 -36.44 45.48 4.27
CA ALA A 80 -35.17 46.18 4.56
C ALA A 80 -35.36 47.74 4.61
N PRO A 81 -34.36 48.65 4.79
CA PRO A 81 -32.89 48.50 4.71
C PRO A 81 -32.05 49.25 5.80
N ALA A 82 -30.72 49.16 5.69
CA ALA A 82 -29.69 49.80 6.52
C ALA A 82 -29.67 51.35 6.42
N PRO A 83 -29.02 52.07 7.35
CA PRO A 83 -27.59 52.38 7.19
C PRO A 83 -26.75 52.46 8.50
N ALA A 84 -25.42 52.43 8.37
CA ALA A 84 -24.42 52.85 9.39
C ALA A 84 -24.21 54.39 9.30
N PRO A 85 -23.58 55.13 10.27
CA PRO A 85 -22.14 54.97 10.58
C PRO A 85 -21.63 55.40 12.01
N ALA A 86 -20.31 55.27 12.19
CA ALA A 86 -19.36 56.12 12.93
C ALA A 86 -19.07 55.92 14.45
N SER A 87 -17.84 55.42 14.69
CA SER A 87 -16.75 55.96 15.53
C SER A 87 -17.02 56.63 16.89
N SER A 88 -16.33 56.14 17.94
CA SER A 88 -15.30 56.88 18.73
C SER A 88 -14.78 56.06 19.93
N ALA A 89 -13.47 55.99 20.12
CA ALA A 89 -12.74 55.50 21.31
C ALA A 89 -12.59 56.65 22.36
N PRO A 90 -11.70 56.61 23.39
CA PRO A 90 -11.13 55.53 24.23
C PRO A 90 -11.27 55.84 25.76
N GLY A 91 -10.90 54.91 26.65
CA GLY A 91 -10.86 55.14 28.11
C GLY A 91 -9.90 54.21 28.87
N ALA A 92 -8.75 54.77 29.23
CA ALA A 92 -7.78 54.47 30.29
C ALA A 92 -8.09 53.29 31.28
N ALA A 93 -7.23 52.28 31.38
CA ALA A 93 -6.04 52.19 32.25
C ALA A 93 -6.30 51.75 33.70
N SER A 94 -5.77 50.58 34.07
CA SER A 94 -5.11 50.41 35.38
C SER A 94 -4.14 49.23 35.35
N SER A 95 -2.91 49.58 35.70
CA SER A 95 -1.69 48.81 35.86
C SER A 95 -1.61 48.13 37.22
N VAL A 96 -1.17 46.87 37.29
CA VAL A 96 -0.30 46.37 38.37
C VAL A 96 0.60 45.24 37.81
N ALA A 97 1.91 45.37 38.03
CA ALA A 97 2.94 44.35 37.92
C ALA A 97 3.90 44.54 39.13
N PRO A 98 4.94 43.70 39.37
CA PRO A 98 4.93 42.25 39.56
C PRO A 98 5.73 41.81 40.83
N ALA A 99 5.89 40.49 41.00
CA ALA A 99 6.93 39.75 41.79
C ALA A 99 6.64 39.48 43.30
N PRO A 100 7.33 38.51 43.98
CA PRO A 100 8.46 37.66 43.52
C PRO A 100 8.34 36.15 43.83
N ALA A 101 9.30 35.37 43.31
CA ALA A 101 9.59 33.97 43.66
C ALA A 101 10.30 33.84 45.02
N PRO A 102 10.37 32.62 45.59
CA PRO A 102 11.54 32.23 46.36
C PRO A 102 12.13 30.87 45.94
N ALA A 103 13.45 30.77 46.13
CA ALA A 103 14.28 29.62 45.87
C ALA A 103 14.41 28.69 47.09
N SER A 104 14.59 27.40 46.79
CA SER A 104 15.45 26.36 47.41
C SER A 104 15.50 26.17 48.94
N SER A 105 15.25 24.93 49.38
CA SER A 105 16.00 24.22 50.44
C SER A 105 15.70 22.71 50.46
N ALA A 106 16.73 21.88 50.23
CA ALA A 106 16.88 20.50 50.75
C ALA A 106 17.75 20.60 52.04
N PRO A 107 17.82 19.64 52.99
CA PRO A 107 18.05 18.20 52.74
C PRO A 107 17.31 17.22 53.70
N GLY A 108 17.32 15.93 53.37
CA GLY A 108 16.89 14.86 54.28
C GLY A 108 17.16 13.48 53.69
N ALA A 109 18.23 12.84 54.15
CA ALA A 109 18.61 11.47 53.83
C ALA A 109 17.72 10.46 54.58
N ALA A 110 17.29 9.38 53.91
CA ALA A 110 16.96 8.11 54.54
C ALA A 110 17.08 6.95 53.53
N SER A 111 17.61 5.84 54.04
CA SER A 111 18.14 4.66 53.34
C SER A 111 17.13 3.71 52.70
N SER A 112 17.54 3.19 51.55
CA SER A 112 17.46 1.80 51.03
C SER A 112 16.27 0.89 51.37
N VAL A 113 15.53 0.51 50.31
CA VAL A 113 15.14 -0.89 50.05
C VAL A 113 15.16 -1.11 48.53
N ALA A 114 15.99 -2.05 48.06
CA ALA A 114 16.05 -2.43 46.65
C ALA A 114 14.87 -3.36 46.30
N PRO A 115 14.15 -3.17 45.17
CA PRO A 115 13.22 -4.18 44.68
C PRO A 115 14.00 -5.29 43.95
N ALA A 116 13.55 -6.53 44.15
CA ALA A 116 14.06 -7.74 43.49
C ALA A 116 14.04 -7.63 41.95
N PRO A 117 14.92 -8.37 41.23
CA PRO A 117 14.95 -8.32 39.78
C PRO A 117 13.65 -8.86 39.19
N ALA A 118 12.99 -8.05 38.36
CA ALA A 118 11.88 -8.49 37.54
C ALA A 118 12.36 -9.59 36.58
N PRO A 119 11.56 -10.64 36.30
CA PRO A 119 11.92 -11.64 35.32
C PRO A 119 12.08 -10.96 33.96
N ALA A 120 13.16 -11.29 33.26
CA ALA A 120 13.46 -10.80 31.93
C ALA A 120 12.28 -11.11 30.99
N SER A 121 11.50 -10.08 30.69
CA SER A 121 10.48 -10.14 29.65
C SER A 121 11.23 -10.11 28.33
N SER A 122 11.36 -11.26 27.69
CA SER A 122 11.95 -11.39 26.36
C SER A 122 11.19 -10.50 25.38
N ALA A 123 11.75 -9.33 25.07
CA ALA A 123 11.28 -8.52 23.96
C ALA A 123 11.39 -9.34 22.67
N PRO A 124 10.42 -9.26 21.73
CA PRO A 124 10.59 -9.86 20.43
C PRO A 124 11.81 -9.23 19.76
N ALA A 125 12.72 -10.04 19.22
CA ALA A 125 13.84 -9.54 18.45
C ALA A 125 13.29 -8.75 17.26
N THR A 126 13.49 -7.43 17.25
CA THR A 126 13.39 -6.63 16.03
C THR A 126 14.46 -7.14 15.09
N SER A 127 14.04 -7.80 14.00
CA SER A 127 14.92 -8.20 12.90
C SER A 127 15.70 -6.96 12.45
N SER A 128 17.00 -6.96 12.74
CA SER A 128 17.94 -5.87 12.51
C SER A 128 18.74 -6.16 11.23
N ALA A 129 18.03 -6.57 10.18
CA ALA A 129 18.64 -6.73 8.87
C ALA A 129 19.22 -5.36 8.45
N THR A 130 20.52 -5.33 8.16
CA THR A 130 21.17 -4.11 7.68
C THR A 130 20.84 -3.95 6.19
N PRO A 131 20.32 -2.80 5.73
CA PRO A 131 19.99 -2.60 4.33
C PRO A 131 21.21 -2.71 3.43
N ALA A 132 21.02 -3.31 2.25
CA ALA A 132 22.11 -3.54 1.30
C ALA A 132 22.65 -2.26 0.63
N GLY A 133 21.83 -1.21 0.49
CA GLY A 133 22.27 0.12 0.01
C GLY A 133 21.86 0.45 -1.44
N PRO A 134 22.35 1.56 -2.01
CA PRO A 134 21.94 2.01 -3.34
C PRO A 134 22.48 1.10 -4.47
N GLY A 135 21.75 1.05 -5.58
CA GLY A 135 22.13 0.30 -6.79
C GLY A 135 21.33 -0.99 -6.97
N ARG A 136 21.54 -1.63 -8.13
CA ARG A 136 20.96 -2.94 -8.44
C ARG A 136 21.65 -4.01 -7.58
N GLY A 137 20.87 -4.87 -6.95
CA GLY A 137 21.39 -5.96 -6.14
C GLY A 137 21.90 -7.14 -6.97
N PRO A 138 22.34 -8.23 -6.32
CA PRO A 138 22.85 -9.42 -7.01
C PRO A 138 21.78 -10.03 -7.92
N THR A 139 22.27 -10.65 -8.99
CA THR A 139 21.46 -11.54 -9.84
C THR A 139 21.20 -12.86 -9.12
N ARG A 140 20.02 -13.45 -9.32
CA ARG A 140 19.64 -14.74 -8.73
C ARG A 140 19.06 -15.65 -9.79
N SER A 141 19.39 -16.92 -9.72
CA SER A 141 18.77 -17.98 -10.52
C SER A 141 18.06 -18.98 -9.62
N GLY A 142 17.24 -19.84 -10.21
CA GLY A 142 16.50 -20.89 -9.51
C GLY A 142 15.08 -20.49 -9.13
N ASP A 143 14.44 -21.36 -8.35
CA ASP A 143 12.99 -21.36 -8.08
C ASP A 143 12.57 -20.48 -6.89
N GLY A 144 13.47 -19.62 -6.40
CA GLY A 144 13.23 -18.81 -5.20
C GLY A 144 13.44 -19.54 -3.87
N SER A 145 13.81 -20.82 -3.87
CA SER A 145 14.17 -21.54 -2.65
C SER A 145 15.66 -21.41 -2.32
N GLY A 146 15.97 -21.19 -1.03
CA GLY A 146 17.32 -21.36 -0.49
C GLY A 146 18.41 -20.46 -1.09
N SER A 147 19.65 -20.98 -1.04
CA SER A 147 20.92 -20.24 -1.19
C SER A 147 20.93 -19.25 -2.36
N GLY A 148 20.87 -17.96 -2.04
CA GLY A 148 20.89 -16.85 -3.00
C GLY A 148 19.64 -15.98 -2.91
N TRP A 149 18.49 -16.56 -2.55
CA TRP A 149 17.23 -15.85 -2.34
C TRP A 149 17.05 -15.49 -0.86
N PRO A 150 16.76 -14.22 -0.52
CA PRO A 150 16.56 -13.84 0.86
C PRO A 150 15.32 -14.51 1.45
N SER A 151 15.42 -14.92 2.70
CA SER A 151 14.29 -15.37 3.50
C SER A 151 13.56 -14.19 4.15
N VAL A 152 12.40 -14.43 4.75
CA VAL A 152 11.66 -13.40 5.50
C VAL A 152 12.51 -12.77 6.61
N SER A 153 13.43 -13.52 7.23
CA SER A 153 14.33 -13.00 8.26
C SER A 153 15.41 -12.06 7.73
N ASP A 154 15.69 -12.09 6.43
CA ASP A 154 16.63 -11.18 5.78
C ASP A 154 15.95 -9.87 5.36
N TRP A 155 14.63 -9.85 5.29
CA TRP A 155 13.88 -8.68 4.84
C TRP A 155 13.93 -7.56 5.87
N ILE A 156 14.27 -6.35 5.41
CA ILE A 156 14.28 -5.16 6.26
C ILE A 156 12.84 -4.77 6.67
N PRO A 157 12.62 -4.05 7.78
CA PRO A 157 11.30 -3.56 8.16
C PRO A 157 10.70 -2.59 7.12
N PHE A 158 9.36 -2.57 7.00
CA PHE A 158 8.64 -1.71 6.06
C PHE A 158 9.05 -0.23 6.15
N GLU A 159 9.06 0.35 7.35
CA GLU A 159 9.42 1.77 7.53
C GLU A 159 10.85 2.08 7.06
N GLN A 160 11.77 1.13 7.21
CA GLN A 160 13.13 1.27 6.72
C GLN A 160 13.15 1.21 5.19
N MET A 161 12.41 0.27 4.60
CA MET A 161 12.27 0.13 3.14
C MET A 161 11.61 1.37 2.51
N TRP A 162 10.57 1.90 3.15
CA TRP A 162 9.90 3.14 2.76
C TRP A 162 10.87 4.32 2.76
N SER A 163 11.58 4.52 3.87
CA SER A 163 12.56 5.61 4.02
C SER A 163 13.64 5.57 2.94
N LEU A 164 14.12 4.38 2.57
CA LEU A 164 15.12 4.19 1.52
C LEU A 164 14.59 4.54 0.12
N ASN A 165 13.30 4.34 -0.13
CA ASN A 165 12.67 4.59 -1.43
C ASN A 165 11.99 5.97 -1.54
N LEU A 166 11.83 6.69 -0.43
CA LEU A 166 11.08 7.94 -0.36
C LEU A 166 11.54 8.99 -1.39
N ASN A 167 12.85 9.09 -1.62
CA ASN A 167 13.37 10.00 -2.65
C ASN A 167 12.87 9.61 -4.05
N LEU A 168 12.86 8.32 -4.40
CA LEU A 168 12.36 7.88 -5.70
C LEU A 168 10.85 8.12 -5.81
N ILE A 169 10.09 7.77 -4.78
CA ILE A 169 8.64 7.99 -4.70
C ILE A 169 8.29 9.46 -4.94
N ASN A 170 9.08 10.37 -4.39
CA ASN A 170 8.86 11.81 -4.54
C ASN A 170 9.41 12.41 -5.85
N THR A 171 10.25 11.70 -6.61
CA THR A 171 11.01 12.32 -7.73
C THR A 171 10.84 11.66 -9.09
N GLN A 172 10.36 10.42 -9.15
CA GLN A 172 10.36 9.60 -10.37
C GLN A 172 9.08 9.69 -11.21
N CYS A 173 8.16 10.60 -10.87
CA CYS A 173 7.05 10.86 -11.78
C CYS A 173 7.50 11.50 -13.09
N THR A 174 7.01 10.96 -14.20
CA THR A 174 7.33 11.46 -15.54
C THR A 174 6.82 12.88 -15.75
N GLY A 175 7.53 13.66 -16.56
CA GLY A 175 7.14 15.06 -16.86
C GLY A 175 7.42 16.07 -15.74
N GLY A 176 8.15 15.70 -14.68
CA GLY A 176 8.51 16.59 -13.57
C GLY A 176 7.36 16.88 -12.60
N ILE A 177 6.25 16.14 -12.73
CA ILE A 177 5.05 16.30 -11.91
C ILE A 177 5.20 15.40 -10.68
N GLN A 178 5.91 15.89 -9.68
CA GLN A 178 6.18 15.12 -8.47
C GLN A 178 4.92 14.85 -7.66
N ASN A 179 4.95 13.76 -6.88
CA ASN A 179 3.93 13.53 -5.87
C ASN A 179 3.93 14.68 -4.86
N SER A 180 2.74 15.13 -4.46
CA SER A 180 2.62 16.02 -3.30
C SER A 180 2.90 15.23 -2.01
N ALA A 181 3.10 15.95 -0.89
CA ALA A 181 3.30 15.30 0.41
C ALA A 181 2.08 14.45 0.81
N GLU A 182 0.87 14.93 0.49
CA GLU A 182 -0.40 14.25 0.76
C GLU A 182 -0.54 12.98 -0.11
N GLU A 183 -0.12 13.03 -1.37
CA GLU A 183 -0.12 11.85 -2.25
C GLU A 183 0.88 10.81 -1.78
N THR A 184 2.08 11.23 -1.38
CA THR A 184 3.10 10.35 -0.80
C THR A 184 2.63 9.72 0.51
N GLN A 185 1.96 10.47 1.38
CA GLN A 185 1.38 9.93 2.61
C GLN A 185 0.24 8.95 2.30
N ALA A 186 -0.63 9.25 1.33
CA ALA A 186 -1.70 8.36 0.92
C ALA A 186 -1.18 7.03 0.36
N ILE A 187 -0.02 7.03 -0.32
CA ILE A 187 0.63 5.78 -0.76
C ILE A 187 1.04 4.96 0.47
N HIS A 188 1.73 5.56 1.45
CA HIS A 188 2.19 4.88 2.67
C HIS A 188 1.01 4.27 3.44
N ASP A 189 0.01 5.10 3.79
CA ASP A 189 -1.17 4.68 4.54
C ASP A 189 -1.97 3.61 3.77
N GLY A 190 -2.08 3.77 2.45
CA GLY A 190 -2.77 2.84 1.56
C GLY A 190 -2.10 1.46 1.53
N ILE A 191 -0.76 1.41 1.50
CA ILE A 191 0.01 0.15 1.58
C ILE A 191 -0.29 -0.55 2.91
N GLU A 192 -0.16 0.15 4.04
CA GLU A 192 -0.43 -0.45 5.36
C GLU A 192 -1.87 -0.95 5.48
N SER A 193 -2.83 -0.18 4.97
CA SER A 193 -4.25 -0.55 4.99
C SER A 193 -4.50 -1.79 4.14
N ALA A 194 -3.99 -1.83 2.91
CA ALA A 194 -4.16 -2.97 2.02
C ALA A 194 -3.45 -4.23 2.56
N ALA A 195 -2.25 -4.09 3.12
CA ALA A 195 -1.53 -5.19 3.78
C ALA A 195 -2.39 -5.83 4.88
N LYS A 196 -2.94 -5.00 5.77
CA LYS A 196 -3.83 -5.45 6.88
C LYS A 196 -5.10 -6.10 6.33
N GLN A 197 -5.72 -5.52 5.32
CA GLN A 197 -6.99 -5.99 4.74
C GLN A 197 -6.81 -7.33 4.03
N PHE A 198 -5.87 -7.43 3.10
CA PHE A 198 -5.71 -8.56 2.18
C PHE A 198 -4.64 -9.57 2.59
N LYS A 199 -4.04 -9.39 3.78
CA LYS A 199 -3.06 -10.30 4.38
C LYS A 199 -1.83 -10.50 3.48
N VAL A 200 -1.37 -9.40 2.88
CA VAL A 200 -0.16 -9.34 2.06
C VAL A 200 0.90 -8.55 2.85
N ASP A 201 2.16 -8.96 2.77
CA ASP A 201 3.27 -8.25 3.39
C ASP A 201 3.43 -6.85 2.78
N ASP A 202 3.44 -5.81 3.61
CA ASP A 202 3.54 -4.40 3.20
C ASP A 202 4.81 -4.10 2.41
N ARG A 203 5.92 -4.77 2.74
CA ARG A 203 7.19 -4.66 2.00
C ARG A 203 7.04 -5.20 0.58
N TYR A 204 6.27 -6.27 0.39
CA TYR A 204 6.02 -6.80 -0.95
C TYR A 204 5.15 -5.85 -1.78
N ILE A 205 4.11 -5.27 -1.18
CA ILE A 205 3.30 -4.24 -1.87
C ILE A 205 4.20 -3.07 -2.29
N LEU A 206 5.05 -2.57 -1.38
CA LEU A 206 6.00 -1.50 -1.70
C LEU A 206 7.00 -1.93 -2.79
N ALA A 207 7.57 -3.13 -2.72
CA ALA A 207 8.49 -3.65 -3.72
C ALA A 207 7.86 -3.66 -5.11
N THR A 208 6.61 -4.10 -5.23
CA THR A 208 5.86 -4.10 -6.48
C THR A 208 5.57 -2.68 -6.96
N ILE A 209 5.12 -1.76 -6.09
CA ILE A 209 4.94 -0.34 -6.47
C ILE A 209 6.25 0.25 -7.01
N MET A 210 7.38 -0.03 -6.35
CA MET A 210 8.69 0.45 -6.80
C MET A 210 9.09 -0.16 -8.14
N GLN A 211 8.76 -1.43 -8.37
CA GLN A 211 9.02 -2.10 -9.63
C GLN A 211 8.19 -1.53 -10.78
N GLU A 212 6.89 -1.32 -10.54
CA GLU A 212 5.92 -0.94 -11.57
C GLU A 212 5.96 0.55 -11.86
N SER A 213 5.82 1.40 -10.84
CA SER A 213 5.60 2.84 -11.00
C SER A 213 6.63 3.73 -10.31
N LYS A 214 7.52 3.15 -9.49
CA LYS A 214 8.50 3.88 -8.67
C LYS A 214 7.80 4.80 -7.67
N GLY A 215 6.54 4.50 -7.34
CA GLY A 215 5.66 5.31 -6.50
C GLY A 215 4.94 6.44 -7.25
N CYS A 216 5.05 6.54 -8.58
CA CYS A 216 4.38 7.62 -9.29
C CYS A 216 2.87 7.39 -9.41
N VAL A 217 2.05 8.23 -8.74
CA VAL A 217 0.57 8.13 -8.83
C VAL A 217 0.05 8.43 -10.24
N ARG A 218 0.86 9.12 -11.06
CA ARG A 218 0.52 9.55 -12.43
C ARG A 218 1.18 8.69 -13.49
N VAL A 219 1.68 7.51 -13.13
CA VAL A 219 2.28 6.58 -14.08
C VAL A 219 1.30 6.32 -15.24
N PRO A 220 1.72 6.46 -16.50
CA PRO A 220 0.86 6.10 -17.63
C PRO A 220 0.50 4.61 -17.57
N SER A 221 -0.73 4.27 -17.93
CA SER A 221 -1.11 2.87 -18.06
C SER A 221 -0.30 2.21 -19.16
N THR A 222 0.22 1.01 -18.89
CA THR A 222 0.73 0.13 -19.94
C THR A 222 -0.43 -0.61 -20.61
N SER A 223 -0.23 -1.11 -21.83
CA SER A 223 -1.22 -1.97 -22.47
C SER A 223 -0.59 -2.98 -23.41
N LEU A 224 -0.98 -4.24 -23.23
CA LEU A 224 -0.67 -5.37 -24.12
C LEU A 224 -1.95 -6.12 -24.51
N GLY A 225 -3.02 -5.37 -24.80
CA GLY A 225 -4.37 -5.89 -25.07
C GLY A 225 -5.35 -5.68 -23.92
N VAL A 226 -4.84 -5.58 -22.69
CA VAL A 226 -5.56 -5.12 -21.49
C VAL A 226 -4.89 -3.86 -20.97
N SER A 227 -5.64 -2.96 -20.34
CA SER A 227 -5.10 -1.76 -19.70
C SER A 227 -4.55 -2.12 -18.32
N ASN A 228 -3.35 -1.66 -18.01
CA ASN A 228 -2.71 -1.88 -16.72
C ASN A 228 -2.44 -0.53 -16.03
N PRO A 229 -3.38 0.01 -15.22
CA PRO A 229 -3.25 1.35 -14.68
C PRO A 229 -2.57 1.40 -13.30
N GLY A 230 -2.31 2.62 -12.85
CA GLY A 230 -2.07 2.91 -11.44
C GLY A 230 -0.73 2.43 -10.89
N LEU A 231 -0.58 2.55 -9.57
CA LEU A 231 0.67 2.37 -8.83
C LEU A 231 1.28 0.97 -8.97
N LEU A 232 0.45 -0.04 -9.09
CA LEU A 232 0.88 -1.43 -9.29
C LEU A 232 0.74 -1.91 -10.74
N GLN A 233 0.32 -1.05 -11.69
CA GLN A 233 0.08 -1.47 -13.08
C GLN A 233 -0.82 -2.72 -13.15
N ASP A 234 -1.89 -2.72 -12.37
CA ASP A 234 -2.71 -3.90 -12.13
C ASP A 234 -3.59 -4.26 -13.33
N HIS A 235 -3.99 -5.52 -13.45
CA HIS A 235 -4.71 -6.00 -14.63
C HIS A 235 -6.14 -5.46 -14.67
N ASP A 236 -6.43 -4.60 -15.65
CA ASP A 236 -7.74 -3.96 -15.84
C ASP A 236 -8.26 -3.21 -14.60
N GLY A 237 -7.39 -2.47 -13.92
CA GLY A 237 -7.77 -1.60 -12.80
C GLY A 237 -8.77 -0.51 -13.15
N ASP A 238 -9.54 -0.07 -12.16
CA ASP A 238 -10.49 1.03 -12.31
C ASP A 238 -9.85 2.38 -11.91
N ASN A 239 -8.84 2.33 -11.05
CA ASN A 239 -8.25 3.53 -10.47
C ASN A 239 -6.95 3.94 -11.19
N ASN A 240 -6.87 5.22 -11.57
CA ASN A 240 -5.63 5.82 -12.08
C ASN A 240 -5.63 7.33 -11.87
N CYS A 241 -4.44 7.93 -11.85
CA CYS A 241 -4.26 9.38 -11.88
C CYS A 241 -3.39 9.83 -13.06
N SER A 242 -3.35 9.05 -14.14
CA SER A 242 -2.62 9.42 -15.36
C SER A 242 -3.17 10.74 -15.90
N GLY A 243 -2.28 11.71 -16.13
CA GLY A 243 -2.64 13.06 -16.59
C GLY A 243 -3.21 14.01 -15.53
N ALA A 244 -3.33 13.61 -14.28
CA ALA A 244 -3.74 14.51 -13.20
C ALA A 244 -2.64 15.56 -12.88
N PRO A 245 -3.01 16.81 -12.53
CA PRO A 245 -2.02 17.82 -12.11
C PRO A 245 -1.34 17.43 -10.78
N VAL A 246 -0.24 18.10 -10.40
CA VAL A 246 0.41 17.94 -9.08
C VAL A 246 -0.63 18.13 -7.96
N GLY A 247 -0.69 17.23 -6.98
CA GLY A 247 -1.68 17.25 -5.89
C GLY A 247 -3.13 16.98 -6.33
N GLY A 248 -3.36 16.67 -7.60
CA GLY A 248 -4.69 16.39 -8.16
C GLY A 248 -5.17 14.96 -7.99
N CYS A 249 -4.35 14.04 -7.47
CA CYS A 249 -4.75 12.65 -7.24
C CYS A 249 -5.34 12.53 -5.84
N SER A 250 -6.62 12.15 -5.74
CA SER A 250 -7.30 12.04 -4.45
C SER A 250 -6.78 10.84 -3.63
N THR A 251 -6.77 10.94 -2.30
CA THR A 251 -6.45 9.81 -1.41
C THR A 251 -7.29 8.57 -1.71
N SER A 252 -8.59 8.74 -2.01
CA SER A 252 -9.45 7.61 -2.39
C SER A 252 -9.01 6.92 -3.68
N THR A 253 -8.56 7.69 -4.68
CA THR A 253 -8.05 7.13 -5.94
C THR A 253 -6.72 6.42 -5.71
N ILE A 254 -5.84 6.97 -4.86
CA ILE A 254 -4.57 6.33 -4.48
C ILE A 254 -4.81 5.00 -3.76
N ASN A 255 -5.72 4.99 -2.79
CA ASN A 255 -6.12 3.76 -2.11
C ASN A 255 -6.73 2.77 -3.10
N GLY A 256 -7.55 3.24 -4.03
CA GLY A 256 -8.12 2.40 -5.10
C GLY A 256 -7.04 1.75 -5.98
N MET A 257 -6.02 2.51 -6.41
CA MET A 257 -4.89 1.96 -7.18
C MET A 257 -4.15 0.85 -6.43
N ILE A 258 -4.01 0.98 -5.11
CA ILE A 258 -3.34 -0.03 -4.28
C ILE A 258 -4.27 -1.24 -4.09
N VAL A 259 -5.55 -1.01 -3.83
CA VAL A 259 -6.55 -2.09 -3.67
C VAL A 259 -6.69 -2.91 -4.95
N ASP A 260 -6.79 -2.27 -6.13
CA ASP A 260 -6.92 -2.97 -7.40
C ASP A 260 -5.71 -3.91 -7.64
N GLY A 261 -4.49 -3.46 -7.36
CA GLY A 261 -3.29 -4.31 -7.49
C GLY A 261 -3.14 -5.40 -6.43
N VAL A 262 -3.56 -5.14 -5.18
CA VAL A 262 -3.38 -6.10 -4.08
C VAL A 262 -4.49 -7.15 -4.06
N ASN A 263 -5.74 -6.72 -4.29
CA ASN A 263 -6.92 -7.57 -4.29
C ASN A 263 -7.27 -8.13 -5.68
N GLY A 264 -6.76 -7.51 -6.74
CA GLY A 264 -7.14 -7.84 -8.11
C GLY A 264 -8.49 -7.26 -8.49
N THR A 265 -8.87 -7.54 -9.73
CA THR A 265 -10.06 -7.00 -10.40
C THR A 265 -11.06 -8.11 -10.77
N LEU A 266 -11.09 -9.18 -9.97
CA LEU A 266 -11.89 -10.39 -10.22
C LEU A 266 -13.40 -10.12 -10.42
N GLN A 267 -13.92 -9.02 -9.89
CA GLN A 267 -15.28 -8.57 -10.13
C GLN A 267 -15.61 -8.36 -11.62
N LYS A 268 -14.59 -8.20 -12.46
CA LYS A 268 -14.71 -8.02 -13.91
C LYS A 268 -14.72 -9.33 -14.70
N GLY A 269 -14.67 -10.47 -14.03
CA GLY A 269 -14.75 -11.78 -14.68
C GLY A 269 -13.55 -12.05 -15.59
N ALA A 270 -13.80 -12.38 -16.86
CA ALA A 270 -12.75 -12.76 -17.81
C ALA A 270 -11.82 -11.59 -18.21
N ASP A 271 -12.26 -10.36 -18.01
CA ASP A 271 -11.47 -9.16 -18.30
C ASP A 271 -10.62 -8.70 -17.10
N GLY A 272 -10.88 -9.25 -15.91
CA GLY A 272 -10.14 -8.95 -14.68
C GLY A 272 -8.96 -9.88 -14.45
N GLY A 273 -8.16 -9.57 -13.43
CA GLY A 273 -6.98 -10.34 -13.07
C GLY A 273 -6.78 -10.51 -11.57
N ASN A 274 -5.92 -11.46 -11.22
CA ASN A 274 -5.50 -11.70 -9.85
C ASN A 274 -4.64 -10.55 -9.33
N GLY A 275 -4.84 -10.19 -8.05
CA GLY A 275 -3.94 -9.32 -7.32
C GLY A 275 -2.86 -10.10 -6.57
N LEU A 276 -2.01 -9.37 -5.86
CA LEU A 276 -0.91 -9.95 -5.08
C LEU A 276 -1.38 -11.04 -4.10
N SER A 277 -2.53 -10.84 -3.45
CA SER A 277 -3.06 -11.78 -2.45
C SER A 277 -3.41 -13.15 -3.06
N GLN A 278 -4.09 -13.14 -4.21
CA GLN A 278 -4.44 -14.37 -4.92
C GLN A 278 -3.20 -15.07 -5.47
N LEU A 279 -2.23 -14.32 -5.98
CA LEU A 279 -1.01 -14.90 -6.55
C LEU A 279 -0.09 -15.52 -5.50
N ILE A 280 -0.02 -14.98 -4.28
CA ILE A 280 0.69 -15.62 -3.16
C ILE A 280 0.02 -16.96 -2.81
N THR A 281 -1.31 -16.99 -2.78
CA THR A 281 -2.07 -18.23 -2.51
C THR A 281 -1.81 -19.26 -3.62
N LYS A 282 -1.82 -18.83 -4.88
CA LYS A 282 -1.50 -19.68 -6.04
C LYS A 282 -0.05 -20.17 -6.02
N ALA A 283 0.91 -19.34 -5.63
CA ALA A 283 2.30 -19.74 -5.53
C ALA A 283 2.53 -20.94 -4.60
N ALA A 284 1.80 -20.98 -3.47
CA ALA A 284 1.85 -22.11 -2.54
C ALA A 284 1.36 -23.43 -3.18
N THR A 285 0.38 -23.37 -4.08
CA THR A 285 -0.10 -24.56 -4.80
C THR A 285 0.84 -24.99 -5.94
N LEU A 286 1.74 -24.10 -6.37
CA LEU A 286 2.76 -24.34 -7.40
C LEU A 286 4.10 -24.79 -6.81
N GLY A 287 4.10 -25.29 -5.57
CA GLY A 287 5.28 -25.88 -4.94
C GLY A 287 6.15 -24.91 -4.16
N GLY A 288 5.68 -23.69 -3.91
CA GLY A 288 6.32 -22.79 -2.95
C GLY A 288 6.27 -23.38 -1.53
N THR A 289 7.42 -23.44 -0.87
CA THR A 289 7.61 -24.13 0.42
C THR A 289 7.82 -23.19 1.61
N SER A 290 7.94 -21.88 1.34
CA SER A 290 8.15 -20.85 2.35
C SER A 290 7.44 -19.56 1.94
N GLU A 291 7.18 -18.68 2.91
CA GLU A 291 6.57 -17.36 2.67
C GLU A 291 7.37 -16.54 1.66
N SER A 292 8.70 -16.50 1.79
CA SER A 292 9.56 -15.78 0.84
C SER A 292 9.52 -16.37 -0.56
N GLN A 293 9.53 -17.71 -0.68
CA GLN A 293 9.44 -18.36 -1.99
C GLN A 293 8.06 -18.08 -2.65
N ASN A 294 6.98 -18.09 -1.87
CA ASN A 294 5.65 -17.75 -2.37
C ASN A 294 5.60 -16.34 -2.93
N VAL A 295 6.25 -15.37 -2.27
CA VAL A 295 6.36 -14.00 -2.79
C VAL A 295 7.12 -13.96 -4.13
N TYR A 296 8.23 -14.69 -4.27
CA TYR A 296 9.03 -14.65 -5.51
C TYR A 296 8.34 -15.34 -6.70
N ILE A 297 7.63 -16.44 -6.44
CA ILE A 297 6.79 -17.09 -7.45
C ILE A 297 5.61 -16.17 -7.80
N ALA A 298 4.93 -15.58 -6.81
CA ALA A 298 3.83 -14.64 -7.05
C ALA A 298 4.28 -13.43 -7.88
N ALA A 299 5.50 -12.92 -7.66
CA ALA A 299 6.07 -11.85 -8.46
C ALA A 299 6.22 -12.25 -9.93
N ARG A 300 6.60 -13.50 -10.21
CA ARG A 300 6.65 -14.02 -11.60
C ARG A 300 5.25 -14.05 -12.21
N LEU A 301 4.28 -14.60 -11.47
CA LEU A 301 2.90 -14.67 -11.92
C LEU A 301 2.30 -13.29 -12.18
N TYR A 302 2.63 -12.30 -11.35
CA TYR A 302 2.13 -10.92 -11.50
C TYR A 302 2.71 -10.27 -12.76
N ASN A 303 4.02 -10.40 -12.98
CA ASN A 303 4.69 -9.80 -14.13
C ASN A 303 4.37 -10.46 -15.47
N SER A 304 4.24 -11.79 -15.47
CA SER A 304 4.25 -12.60 -16.69
C SER A 304 2.93 -13.35 -16.93
N GLY A 305 1.96 -13.14 -16.04
CA GLY A 305 0.64 -13.75 -16.11
C GLY A 305 0.54 -15.08 -15.35
N ASP A 306 -0.70 -15.47 -15.13
CA ASP A 306 -1.14 -16.56 -14.25
C ASP A 306 -0.55 -17.95 -14.56
N ASN A 307 -0.08 -18.18 -15.79
CA ASN A 307 0.40 -19.49 -16.25
C ASN A 307 1.92 -19.49 -16.55
N SER A 308 2.62 -18.44 -16.13
CA SER A 308 4.04 -18.21 -16.46
C SER A 308 5.02 -19.00 -15.61
N TYR A 309 4.55 -19.75 -14.62
CA TYR A 309 5.39 -20.52 -13.71
C TYR A 309 4.82 -21.93 -13.50
N LYS A 310 5.71 -22.91 -13.49
CA LYS A 310 5.49 -24.29 -13.07
C LYS A 310 6.46 -24.63 -11.95
N THR A 311 6.11 -25.63 -11.15
CA THR A 311 6.92 -26.06 -10.00
C THR A 311 8.37 -26.34 -10.40
N GLY A 312 9.29 -25.61 -9.79
CA GLY A 312 10.73 -25.76 -10.00
C GLY A 312 11.30 -24.95 -11.17
N ASP A 313 10.48 -24.16 -11.86
CA ASP A 313 10.97 -23.27 -12.92
C ASP A 313 11.99 -22.25 -12.36
N ASP A 314 12.96 -21.88 -13.18
CA ASP A 314 13.91 -20.83 -12.84
C ASP A 314 13.25 -19.45 -12.99
N LEU A 315 13.12 -18.72 -11.88
CA LEU A 315 12.50 -17.40 -11.83
C LEU A 315 13.26 -16.33 -12.62
N SER A 316 14.53 -16.59 -12.97
CA SER A 316 15.37 -15.70 -13.80
C SER A 316 15.24 -15.95 -15.30
N ASN A 317 14.53 -17.00 -15.70
CA ASN A 317 14.39 -17.40 -17.10
C ASN A 317 12.91 -17.49 -17.52
N PRO A 318 12.17 -16.36 -17.51
CA PRO A 318 10.76 -16.40 -17.84
C PRO A 318 10.52 -16.59 -19.34
N PRO A 319 9.37 -17.18 -19.71
CA PRO A 319 8.87 -17.08 -21.07
C PRO A 319 8.43 -15.63 -21.35
N ASP A 320 9.08 -14.97 -22.33
CA ASP A 320 8.65 -13.70 -22.92
C ASP A 320 8.37 -12.54 -21.93
N ALA A 321 9.15 -12.43 -20.85
CA ALA A 321 8.97 -11.38 -19.84
C ALA A 321 10.30 -10.88 -19.23
N THR A 322 10.22 -9.93 -18.31
CA THR A 322 11.40 -9.33 -17.66
C THR A 322 12.10 -10.37 -16.78
N ALA A 323 13.29 -10.79 -17.20
CA ALA A 323 14.11 -11.78 -16.50
C ALA A 323 14.39 -11.38 -15.05
N SER A 324 14.71 -10.10 -14.81
CA SER A 324 15.11 -9.63 -13.48
C SER A 324 13.95 -9.41 -12.50
N TYR A 325 12.68 -9.58 -12.89
CA TYR A 325 11.56 -9.11 -12.07
C TYR A 325 11.56 -9.70 -10.65
N CYS A 326 11.69 -11.03 -10.54
CA CYS A 326 11.68 -11.71 -9.25
C CYS A 326 12.91 -11.38 -8.39
N GLU A 327 14.11 -11.30 -8.99
CA GLU A 327 15.31 -10.91 -8.25
C GLU A 327 15.28 -9.44 -7.84
N ASP A 328 14.63 -8.57 -8.61
CA ASP A 328 14.45 -7.15 -8.30
C ASP A 328 13.54 -6.99 -7.08
N ILE A 329 12.42 -7.71 -7.04
CA ILE A 329 11.57 -7.80 -5.85
C ILE A 329 12.39 -8.29 -4.67
N ALA A 330 13.08 -9.42 -4.78
CA ALA A 330 13.91 -9.96 -3.70
C ALA A 330 14.99 -8.98 -3.21
N ASN A 331 15.63 -8.23 -4.11
CA ASN A 331 16.62 -7.21 -3.79
C ASN A 331 16.00 -6.03 -3.03
N ARG A 332 14.82 -5.57 -3.43
CA ARG A 332 14.09 -4.50 -2.76
C ARG A 332 13.72 -4.88 -1.32
N MET A 333 13.30 -6.13 -1.10
CA MET A 333 12.95 -6.64 0.24
C MET A 333 14.13 -6.59 1.24
N ILE A 334 15.38 -6.57 0.76
CA ILE A 334 16.59 -6.46 1.60
C ILE A 334 17.28 -5.08 1.50
N GLY A 335 16.60 -4.09 0.92
CA GLY A 335 17.02 -2.69 0.96
C GLY A 335 17.89 -2.22 -0.20
N TYR A 336 17.90 -2.91 -1.34
CA TYR A 336 18.43 -2.32 -2.58
C TYR A 336 17.47 -1.29 -3.17
N VAL A 337 18.02 -0.15 -3.59
CA VAL A 337 17.26 0.97 -4.18
C VAL A 337 17.82 1.28 -5.57
N PHE A 338 16.98 1.14 -6.59
CA PHE A 338 17.31 1.34 -8.01
C PHE A 338 16.04 1.59 -8.83
#